data_AF-A0A9E1ZN14-F1
#
_entry.id   AF-A0A9E1ZN14-F1
#
_cell.length_a   1.000
_cell.length_b   1.000
_cell.length_c   1.000
_cell.angle_alpha   90.00
_cell.angle_beta   90.00
_cell.angle_gamma   90.00
#
_symmetry.space_group_name_H-M   'P 1'
#
loop_
_entity.id
_entity.type
_entity.pdbx_description
1 polymer ?
#
loop_
_entity_poly.entity_id
_entity_poly.type
_entity_poly.pdbx_seq_one_letter_code
_entity_poly.pdbx_strand_id
1 'polypeptide(L)'
;MMNKKIITPIIVLLALFITSGCSFVRIQNVSDATITVSVKVPDSGKSYTRNISPGSIVDVFSANGGRYSVSLIPSERYKETLNSLQEMISARLFKERATLTAEQVTTLTHNLNGIDQLIDDLAKPMPSCSGYLPDFDTVVVVVVFDSFTANYDISCSSGDG
;
A
#
# COMPACT_ATOMS: atom_id res chain seq x y z
N MET A 1 22.08 52.15 26.58
CA MET A 1 20.61 52.02 26.77
C MET A 1 20.09 51.02 25.75
N MET A 2 19.87 49.77 26.16
CA MET A 2 19.42 48.67 25.30
C MET A 2 17.94 48.39 25.58
N ASN A 3 17.07 48.72 24.63
CA ASN A 3 15.66 48.29 24.63
C ASN A 3 15.60 46.81 24.24
N LYS A 4 15.47 45.93 25.24
CA LYS A 4 15.12 44.52 25.01
C LYS A 4 13.65 44.43 24.60
N LYS A 5 13.40 44.06 23.34
CA LYS A 5 12.09 43.69 22.83
C LYS A 5 11.56 42.49 23.61
N ILE A 6 10.52 42.70 24.42
CA ILE A 6 9.71 41.64 25.02
C ILE A 6 8.63 41.30 23.98
N ILE A 7 8.94 40.42 23.05
CA ILE A 7 7.95 39.73 22.26
C ILE A 7 8.43 38.29 22.21
N THR A 8 7.50 37.34 22.29
CA THR A 8 7.67 35.88 22.11
C THR A 8 7.96 35.09 23.39
N PRO A 9 6.90 34.63 24.09
CA PRO A 9 6.87 33.21 24.42
C PRO A 9 5.50 32.53 24.20
N ILE A 10 4.52 33.20 23.57
CA ILE A 10 3.16 32.64 23.43
C ILE A 10 2.97 31.88 22.11
N ILE A 11 3.72 32.22 21.05
CA ILE A 11 3.52 31.61 19.71
C ILE A 11 4.27 30.27 19.56
N VAL A 12 5.28 29.99 20.39
CA VAL A 12 6.03 28.71 20.33
C VAL A 12 5.33 27.59 21.11
N LEU A 13 4.46 27.90 22.07
CA LEU A 13 3.73 26.88 22.83
C LEU A 13 2.48 26.35 22.11
N LEU A 14 2.01 27.02 21.05
CA LEU A 14 0.84 26.62 20.28
C LEU A 14 1.19 25.86 18.98
N ALA A 15 2.48 25.65 18.69
CA ALA A 15 2.95 24.87 17.54
C ALA A 15 3.22 23.39 17.85
N LEU A 16 3.06 22.98 19.11
CA LEU A 16 3.32 21.61 19.59
C LEU A 16 2.08 20.71 19.71
N PHE A 17 0.89 21.21 19.34
CA PHE A 17 -0.38 20.49 19.50
C PHE A 17 -1.05 20.08 18.18
N ILE A 18 -0.33 20.10 17.06
CA ILE A 18 -0.81 19.56 15.77
C ILE A 18 0.12 18.43 15.30
N THR A 19 0.52 17.54 16.22
CA THR A 19 0.67 16.13 15.84
C THR A 19 -0.73 15.51 15.99
N SER A 20 -1.64 15.90 15.09
CA SER A 20 -2.88 15.17 14.91
C SER A 20 -2.48 13.73 14.60
N GLY A 21 -2.66 12.85 15.58
CA GLY A 21 -2.26 11.47 15.48
C GLY A 21 -2.84 10.87 14.22
N CYS A 22 -1.97 10.36 13.36
CA CYS A 22 -2.36 9.65 12.17
C CYS A 22 -1.77 8.24 12.30
N SER A 23 -2.57 7.23 11.99
CA SER A 23 -2.08 5.86 12.00
C SER A 23 -1.43 5.55 10.66
N PHE A 24 -0.20 5.05 10.65
CA PHE A 24 0.51 4.74 9.41
C PHE A 24 1.06 3.32 9.36
N VAL A 25 0.99 2.70 8.19
CA VAL A 25 1.84 1.55 7.85
C VAL A 25 2.95 2.06 6.95
N ARG A 26 4.17 2.17 7.50
CA ARG A 26 5.38 2.57 6.79
C ARG A 26 6.04 1.34 6.20
N ILE A 27 6.17 1.28 4.87
CA ILE A 27 6.77 0.15 4.17
C ILE A 27 8.10 0.58 3.58
N GLN A 28 9.18 -0.09 3.99
CA GLN A 28 10.54 0.16 3.55
C GLN A 28 11.03 -1.01 2.70
N ASN A 29 11.43 -0.71 1.47
CA ASN A 29 12.12 -1.66 0.62
C ASN A 29 13.64 -1.52 0.80
N VAL A 30 14.26 -2.47 1.49
CA VAL A 30 15.72 -2.50 1.64
C VAL A 30 16.40 -3.45 0.65
N SER A 31 15.64 -4.08 -0.24
CA SER A 31 16.18 -4.86 -1.35
C SER A 31 16.72 -3.97 -2.48
N ASP A 32 17.51 -4.57 -3.35
CA ASP A 32 18.08 -3.97 -4.56
C ASP A 32 17.14 -3.99 -5.77
N ALA A 33 15.97 -4.63 -5.64
CA ALA A 33 14.95 -4.74 -6.67
C ALA A 33 13.68 -3.96 -6.32
N THR A 34 12.92 -3.54 -7.34
CA THR A 34 11.57 -3.01 -7.11
C THR A 34 10.67 -4.14 -6.63
N ILE A 35 9.98 -3.92 -5.52
CA ILE A 35 9.00 -4.87 -4.99
C ILE A 35 7.58 -4.42 -5.27
N THR A 36 6.67 -5.37 -5.34
CA THR A 36 5.23 -5.13 -5.41
C THR A 36 4.60 -5.69 -4.14
N VAL A 37 3.83 -4.88 -3.41
CA VAL A 37 3.14 -5.27 -2.18
C VAL A 37 1.65 -5.05 -2.27
N SER A 38 0.88 -5.99 -1.73
CA SER A 38 -0.54 -5.83 -1.38
C SER A 38 -0.63 -5.29 0.04
N VAL A 39 -1.33 -4.17 0.22
CA VAL A 39 -1.51 -3.53 1.53
C VAL A 39 -2.99 -3.47 1.84
N LYS A 40 -3.37 -3.93 3.04
CA LYS A 40 -4.71 -3.80 3.58
C LYS A 40 -4.64 -3.05 4.89
N VAL A 41 -5.34 -1.92 4.96
CA VAL A 41 -5.47 -1.10 6.17
C VAL A 41 -6.93 -0.99 6.62
N PRO A 42 -7.18 -0.76 7.92
CA PRO A 42 -8.51 -0.82 8.54
C PRO A 42 -9.62 -0.09 7.78
N ASP A 43 -9.34 1.11 7.27
CA ASP A 43 -10.40 1.98 6.73
C ASP A 43 -10.89 1.58 5.34
N SER A 44 -10.05 0.91 4.58
CA SER A 44 -10.33 0.64 3.17
C SER A 44 -11.19 -0.61 2.96
N GLY A 45 -11.15 -1.56 3.90
CA GLY A 45 -11.75 -2.90 3.76
C GLY A 45 -11.18 -3.77 2.62
N LYS A 46 -10.46 -3.15 1.68
CA LYS A 46 -9.88 -3.73 0.47
C LYS A 46 -8.36 -3.68 0.53
N SER A 47 -7.72 -4.61 -0.16
CA SER A 47 -6.29 -4.51 -0.44
C SER A 47 -6.06 -3.54 -1.60
N TYR A 48 -4.89 -2.91 -1.63
CA TYR A 48 -4.41 -2.23 -2.82
C TYR A 48 -2.92 -2.45 -3.00
N THR A 49 -2.47 -2.30 -4.24
CA THR A 49 -1.10 -2.58 -4.62
C THR A 49 -0.22 -1.33 -4.58
N ARG A 50 1.04 -1.50 -4.18
CA ARG A 50 2.10 -0.49 -4.28
C ARG A 50 3.34 -1.13 -4.88
N ASN A 51 3.95 -0.42 -5.83
CA ASN A 51 5.30 -0.71 -6.30
C ASN A 51 6.26 0.19 -5.52
N ILE A 52 7.31 -0.39 -4.94
CA ILE A 52 8.26 0.31 -4.06
C ILE A 52 9.66 0.09 -4.63
N SER A 53 10.28 1.18 -5.10
CA SER A 53 11.64 1.15 -5.65
C SER A 53 12.68 0.78 -4.58
N PRO A 54 13.86 0.28 -4.99
CA PRO A 54 14.97 0.00 -4.07
C PRO A 54 15.29 1.19 -3.17
N GLY A 55 15.51 0.95 -1.88
CA GLY A 55 15.84 1.96 -0.87
C GLY A 55 14.73 2.97 -0.57
N SER A 56 13.53 2.80 -1.12
CA SER A 56 12.42 3.74 -0.96
C SER A 56 11.51 3.36 0.21
N ILE A 57 10.82 4.38 0.74
CA ILE A 57 9.84 4.27 1.82
C ILE A 57 8.50 4.76 1.30
N VAL A 58 7.42 4.02 1.62
CA VAL A 58 6.04 4.41 1.32
C VAL A 58 5.23 4.38 2.61
N ASP A 59 4.59 5.49 2.93
CA ASP A 59 3.66 5.57 4.05
C ASP A 59 2.22 5.37 3.56
N VAL A 60 1.53 4.46 4.24
CA VAL A 60 0.12 4.18 4.02
C VAL A 60 -0.67 4.70 5.21
N PHE A 61 -1.53 5.69 4.96
CA PHE A 61 -2.37 6.30 5.97
C PHE A 61 -3.59 5.43 6.32
N SER A 62 -3.90 5.41 7.61
CA SER A 62 -5.18 4.97 8.16
C SER A 62 -5.73 6.07 9.09
N ALA A 63 -6.99 6.42 8.92
CA ALA A 63 -7.75 7.29 9.80
C ALA A 63 -8.02 6.65 11.18
N ASN A 64 -8.06 5.32 11.24
CA ASN A 64 -8.25 4.58 12.49
C ASN A 64 -7.21 3.45 12.64
N GLY A 65 -6.88 3.11 13.88
CA GLY A 65 -6.19 1.90 14.23
C GLY A 65 -7.03 0.66 13.93
N GLY A 66 -6.37 -0.50 13.83
CA GLY A 66 -7.03 -1.75 13.53
C GLY A 66 -6.12 -2.79 12.89
N ARG A 67 -6.72 -3.87 12.38
CA ARG A 67 -5.95 -4.93 11.72
C ARG A 67 -5.41 -4.46 10.37
N TYR A 68 -4.13 -4.71 10.15
CA TYR A 68 -3.48 -4.49 8.87
C TYR A 68 -2.82 -5.78 8.37
N SER A 69 -2.56 -5.85 7.07
CA SER A 69 -1.71 -6.87 6.47
C SER A 69 -0.93 -6.29 5.29
N VAL A 70 0.33 -6.66 5.18
CA VAL A 70 1.18 -6.40 4.02
C VAL A 70 1.71 -7.73 3.50
N SER A 71 1.53 -7.97 2.22
CA SER A 71 1.97 -9.20 1.56
C SER A 71 2.73 -8.87 0.29
N LEU A 72 3.80 -9.59 0.00
CA LEU A 72 4.49 -9.45 -1.29
C LEU A 72 3.63 -10.02 -2.42
N ILE A 73 3.85 -9.50 -3.62
CA ILE A 73 3.29 -10.01 -4.86
C ILE A 73 4.47 -10.25 -5.82
N PRO A 74 4.57 -11.42 -6.48
CA PRO A 74 5.59 -11.62 -7.50
C PRO A 74 5.36 -10.66 -8.66
N SER A 75 6.31 -9.76 -8.93
CA SER A 75 6.14 -8.71 -9.94
C SER A 75 5.86 -9.28 -11.34
N GLU A 76 6.44 -10.42 -11.70
CA GLU A 76 6.16 -11.06 -12.99
C GLU A 76 4.71 -11.57 -13.09
N ARG A 77 4.21 -12.30 -12.08
CA ARG A 77 2.80 -12.74 -12.06
C ARG A 77 1.80 -11.58 -12.00
N TYR A 78 2.16 -10.51 -11.30
CA TYR A 78 1.37 -9.29 -11.27
C TYR A 78 1.26 -8.66 -12.67
N LYS A 79 2.39 -8.50 -13.36
CA LYS A 79 2.43 -7.98 -14.74
C LYS A 79 1.64 -8.88 -15.70
N GLU A 80 1.82 -10.20 -15.62
CA GLU A 80 1.07 -11.17 -16.44
C GLU A 80 -0.45 -11.02 -16.24
N THR A 81 -0.88 -10.86 -15.00
CA THR A 81 -2.30 -10.67 -14.66
C THR A 81 -2.83 -9.35 -15.23
N LEU A 82 -2.08 -8.25 -15.07
CA LEU A 82 -2.45 -6.96 -15.64
C LEU A 82 -2.49 -6.98 -17.18
N ASN A 83 -1.53 -7.63 -17.83
CA ASN A 83 -1.48 -7.77 -19.29
C ASN A 83 -2.68 -8.59 -19.79
N SER A 84 -2.98 -9.72 -19.15
CA SER A 84 -4.15 -10.55 -19.47
C SER A 84 -5.46 -9.76 -19.33
N LEU A 85 -5.60 -8.97 -18.26
CA LEU A 85 -6.75 -8.08 -18.06
C LEU A 85 -6.82 -7.02 -19.17
N GLN A 86 -5.70 -6.37 -19.49
CA GLN A 86 -5.65 -5.36 -20.54
C GLN A 86 -6.01 -5.95 -21.91
N GLU A 87 -5.53 -7.14 -22.24
CA GLU A 87 -5.87 -7.85 -23.47
C GLU A 87 -7.35 -8.21 -23.53
N MET A 88 -7.94 -8.72 -22.44
CA MET A 88 -9.37 -9.01 -22.37
C MET A 88 -10.23 -7.76 -22.57
N ILE A 89 -9.86 -6.66 -21.91
CA ILE A 89 -10.57 -5.37 -22.04
C ILE A 89 -10.42 -4.83 -23.46
N SER A 90 -9.20 -4.82 -23.99
CA SER A 90 -8.90 -4.30 -25.33
C SER A 90 -9.60 -5.12 -26.42
N ALA A 91 -9.54 -6.45 -26.34
CA ALA A 91 -10.22 -7.33 -27.28
C ALA A 91 -11.74 -7.07 -27.29
N ARG A 92 -12.35 -6.84 -26.13
CA ARG A 92 -13.78 -6.49 -26.04
C ARG A 92 -14.09 -5.09 -26.59
N LEU A 93 -13.28 -4.09 -26.25
CA LEU A 93 -13.48 -2.71 -26.73
C LEU A 93 -13.27 -2.56 -28.25
N PHE A 94 -12.29 -3.26 -28.84
CA PHE A 94 -11.95 -3.12 -30.27
C PHE A 94 -12.79 -4.01 -31.19
N LYS A 95 -13.25 -5.18 -30.72
CA LYS A 95 -14.12 -6.06 -31.51
C LYS A 95 -15.54 -5.49 -31.65
N GLU A 96 -15.92 -4.51 -30.83
CA GLU A 96 -17.28 -3.97 -30.71
C GLU A 96 -17.33 -2.44 -30.80
N ARG A 97 -16.77 -1.86 -31.88
CA ARG A 97 -17.00 -0.44 -32.24
C ARG A 97 -18.49 -0.06 -32.40
N ALA A 98 -19.41 -1.03 -32.33
CA ALA A 98 -20.85 -0.81 -32.19
C ALA A 98 -21.25 -1.06 -30.73
N THR A 99 -21.72 -0.01 -30.05
CA THR A 99 -22.48 -0.01 -28.77
C THR A 99 -22.38 -1.31 -27.96
N LEU A 100 -21.44 -1.34 -26.99
CA LEU A 100 -21.38 -2.37 -25.96
C LEU A 100 -22.79 -2.62 -25.39
N THR A 101 -23.23 -3.87 -25.40
CA THR A 101 -24.51 -4.26 -24.80
C THR A 101 -24.43 -4.17 -23.27
N ALA A 102 -25.58 -4.03 -22.60
CA ALA A 102 -25.63 -3.99 -21.14
C ALA A 102 -25.01 -5.24 -20.48
N GLU A 103 -25.11 -6.41 -21.12
CA GLU A 103 -24.51 -7.66 -20.67
C GLU A 103 -22.97 -7.63 -20.73
N GLN A 104 -22.42 -7.03 -21.78
CA GLN A 104 -20.97 -6.88 -21.95
C GLN A 104 -20.38 -5.89 -20.94
N VAL A 105 -21.07 -4.77 -20.70
CA VAL A 105 -20.71 -3.81 -19.64
C VAL A 105 -20.75 -4.48 -18.27
N THR A 106 -21.77 -5.30 -18.01
CA THR A 106 -21.88 -6.05 -16.74
C THR A 106 -20.73 -7.04 -16.57
N THR A 107 -20.36 -7.76 -17.62
CA THR A 107 -19.25 -8.72 -17.57
C THR A 107 -17.90 -8.02 -17.38
N LEU A 108 -17.67 -6.90 -18.07
CA LEU A 108 -16.48 -6.07 -17.86
C LEU A 108 -16.41 -5.56 -16.42
N THR A 109 -17.53 -5.06 -15.88
CA THR A 109 -17.61 -4.59 -14.50
C THR A 109 -17.35 -5.72 -13.51
N HIS A 110 -17.86 -6.93 -13.78
CA HIS A 110 -17.61 -8.10 -12.95
C HIS A 110 -16.13 -8.52 -12.97
N ASN A 111 -15.50 -8.54 -14.15
CA ASN A 111 -14.08 -8.86 -14.30
C ASN A 111 -13.20 -7.81 -13.61
N LEU A 112 -13.56 -6.52 -13.69
CA LEU A 112 -12.87 -5.45 -12.97
C LEU A 112 -13.04 -5.58 -11.45
N ASN A 113 -14.22 -5.96 -10.97
CA ASN A 113 -14.47 -6.21 -9.56
C ASN A 113 -13.73 -7.46 -9.03
N GLY A 114 -13.37 -8.41 -9.90
CA GLY A 114 -12.60 -9.60 -9.56
C GLY A 114 -11.08 -9.36 -9.42
N ILE A 115 -10.57 -8.19 -9.80
CA ILE A 115 -9.14 -7.87 -9.72
C ILE A 115 -8.63 -7.90 -8.28
N ASP A 116 -9.41 -7.37 -7.34
CA ASP A 116 -9.07 -7.37 -5.91
C ASP A 116 -8.85 -8.82 -5.41
N GLN A 117 -9.71 -9.76 -5.83
CA GLN A 117 -9.58 -11.18 -5.49
C GLN A 117 -8.35 -11.82 -6.13
N LEU A 118 -8.07 -11.53 -7.40
CA LEU A 118 -6.88 -12.03 -8.08
C LEU A 118 -5.59 -11.55 -7.40
N ILE A 119 -5.53 -10.27 -7.00
CA ILE A 119 -4.40 -9.71 -6.27
C ILE A 119 -4.24 -10.39 -4.91
N ASP A 120 -5.33 -10.60 -4.17
CA ASP A 120 -5.31 -11.32 -2.89
C ASP A 120 -4.84 -12.77 -3.09
N ASP A 121 -5.26 -13.45 -4.15
CA ASP A 121 -4.84 -14.82 -4.48
C ASP A 121 -3.35 -14.91 -4.83
N LEU A 122 -2.81 -13.91 -5.54
CA LEU A 122 -1.37 -13.81 -5.82
C LEU A 122 -0.54 -13.55 -4.55
N ALA A 123 -1.12 -12.85 -3.57
CA ALA A 123 -0.46 -12.49 -2.32
C ALA A 123 -0.46 -13.64 -1.28
N LYS A 124 -1.44 -14.54 -1.31
CA LYS A 124 -1.59 -15.66 -0.35
C LYS A 124 -0.35 -16.55 -0.17
N PRO A 125 0.33 -17.02 -1.24
CA PRO A 125 1.50 -17.90 -1.08
C PRO A 125 2.79 -17.14 -0.73
N MET A 126 2.75 -15.80 -0.69
CA MET A 126 3.94 -14.97 -0.54
C MET A 126 4.23 -14.64 0.92
N PRO A 127 5.48 -14.28 1.25
CA PRO A 127 5.80 -13.72 2.54
C PRO A 127 4.86 -12.55 2.85
N SER A 128 4.30 -12.59 4.05
CA SER A 128 3.38 -11.57 4.54
C SER A 128 3.63 -11.29 6.01
N CYS A 129 3.33 -10.07 6.43
CA CYS A 129 3.28 -9.74 7.84
C CYS A 129 1.97 -8.99 8.14
N SER A 130 1.42 -9.24 9.31
CA SER A 130 0.13 -8.70 9.72
C SER A 130 0.12 -8.45 11.22
N GLY A 131 -0.76 -7.56 11.65
CA GLY A 131 -0.83 -7.20 13.06
C GLY A 131 -1.94 -6.21 13.34
N TYR A 132 -1.77 -5.47 14.44
CA TYR A 132 -2.65 -4.39 14.84
C TYR A 132 -1.89 -3.07 14.74
N LEU A 133 -2.43 -2.14 13.97
CA LEU A 133 -1.98 -0.76 13.85
C LEU A 133 -2.63 0.02 14.99
N PRO A 134 -1.86 0.57 15.94
CA PRO A 134 -2.44 1.37 17.00
C PRO A 134 -3.04 2.67 16.45
N ASP A 135 -4.01 3.21 17.17
CA ASP A 135 -4.47 4.58 16.92
C ASP A 135 -3.29 5.53 17.13
N PHE A 136 -3.11 6.46 16.20
CA PHE A 136 -2.13 7.54 16.31
C PHE A 136 -0.67 7.09 16.32
N ASP A 137 -0.36 5.94 15.72
CA ASP A 137 0.97 5.35 15.72
C ASP A 137 1.39 4.79 14.34
N THR A 138 2.67 4.48 14.19
CA THR A 138 3.24 3.92 12.96
C THR A 138 3.74 2.50 13.16
N VAL A 139 3.32 1.60 12.30
CA VAL A 139 3.95 0.29 12.14
C VAL A 139 4.97 0.38 11.01
N VAL A 140 6.17 -0.14 11.24
CA VAL A 140 7.22 -0.26 10.22
C VAL A 140 7.24 -1.68 9.68
N VAL A 141 7.11 -1.77 8.37
CA VAL A 141 7.20 -2.99 7.57
C VAL A 141 8.48 -2.93 6.76
N VAL A 142 9.37 -3.89 6.93
CA VAL A 142 10.64 -3.96 6.22
C VAL A 142 10.62 -5.17 5.30
N VAL A 143 10.90 -4.93 4.02
CA VAL A 143 11.04 -5.98 3.00
C VAL A 143 12.51 -6.11 2.62
N VAL A 144 13.04 -7.31 2.80
CA VAL A 144 14.43 -7.68 2.52
C VAL A 144 14.45 -8.78 1.47
N PHE A 145 15.44 -8.77 0.57
CA PHE A 145 15.78 -9.95 -0.21
C PHE A 145 16.95 -10.67 0.45
N ASP A 146 16.73 -11.92 0.87
CA ASP A 146 17.79 -12.78 1.39
C ASP A 146 18.47 -13.49 0.22
N SER A 147 19.70 -13.06 -0.09
CA SER A 147 20.50 -13.62 -1.17
C SER A 147 20.98 -15.05 -0.92
N PHE A 148 21.01 -15.52 0.34
CA PHE A 148 21.40 -16.89 0.66
C PHE A 148 20.29 -17.89 0.35
N THR A 149 19.04 -17.52 0.66
CA THR A 149 17.88 -18.35 0.38
C THR A 149 17.21 -18.03 -0.96
N ALA A 150 17.68 -16.98 -1.65
CA ALA A 150 17.08 -16.44 -2.87
C ALA A 150 15.58 -16.13 -2.72
N ASN A 151 15.18 -15.72 -1.52
CA ASN A 151 13.80 -15.45 -1.15
C ASN A 151 13.66 -14.05 -0.57
N TYR A 152 12.46 -13.49 -0.69
CA TYR A 152 12.11 -12.30 0.05
C TYR A 152 11.66 -12.66 1.46
N ASP A 153 11.98 -11.79 2.41
CA ASP A 153 11.44 -11.80 3.75
C ASP A 153 10.73 -10.47 4.04
N ILE A 154 9.72 -10.53 4.89
CA ILE A 154 8.94 -9.37 5.30
C ILE A 154 8.72 -9.41 6.80
N SER A 155 9.12 -8.35 7.48
CA SER A 155 8.94 -8.20 8.92
C SER A 155 8.12 -6.98 9.25
N CYS A 156 7.36 -7.08 10.34
CA CYS A 156 6.51 -6.03 10.87
C CYS A 156 6.97 -5.72 12.29
N SER A 157 7.15 -4.45 12.62
CA SER A 157 7.47 -3.98 13.96
C SER A 157 6.63 -2.74 14.28
N SER A 158 6.16 -2.63 15.52
CA SER A 158 5.67 -1.33 16.01
C SER A 158 6.84 -0.36 15.99
N GLY A 159 6.69 0.77 15.30
CA GLY A 159 7.71 1.81 15.35
C GLY A 159 7.65 2.45 16.72
N ASP A 160 8.64 2.20 17.57
CA ASP A 160 8.85 3.04 18.74
C ASP A 160 9.16 4.45 18.23
N GLY A 161 8.21 5.37 18.36
CA GLY A 161 8.29 6.75 17.91
C GLY A 161 9.41 7.57 18.56
#